data_AF-W0GRP8-F1
#
_entry.id   AF-W0GRP8-F1
#
_cell.length_a   1.000
_cell.length_b   1.000
_cell.length_c   1.000
_cell.angle_alpha   90.00
_cell.angle_beta   90.00
_cell.angle_gamma   90.00
#
_symmetry.space_group_name_H-M   'P 1'
#
loop_
_entity.id
_entity.type
_entity.pdbx_description
1 polymer ?
#
loop_
_entity_poly.entity_id
_entity_poly.type
_entity_poly.pdbx_seq_one_letter_code
_entity_poly.pdbx_strand_id
1 'polypeptide(L)' 'MVALVRELDKVILILGETIEVIARNPEAGDQVRTLFIIGNAITESGTIYALVIAIILAFVVA' A
#
# COMPACT_ATOMS: atom_id res chain seq x y z
N MET A 1 6.90 4.09 -13.34
CA MET A 1 7.32 4.64 -12.02
C MET A 1 6.31 5.62 -11.46
N VAL A 2 6.00 6.73 -12.14
CA VAL A 2 5.01 7.72 -11.66
C VAL A 2 3.62 7.11 -11.40
N ALA A 3 3.19 6.14 -12.22
CA ALA A 3 1.94 5.41 -12.00
C ALA A 3 1.93 4.58 -10.70
N LEU A 4 3.02 3.89 -10.40
CA LEU A 4 3.20 3.10 -9.16
C LEU A 4 3.21 3.99 -7.92
N VAL A 5 3.87 5.15 -7.98
CA VAL A 5 3.86 6.12 -6.88
C VAL A 5 2.46 6.68 -6.63
N ARG A 6 1.63 6.82 -7.66
CA ARG A 6 0.23 7.27 -7.52
C ARG A 6 -0.70 6.18 -6.97
N GLU A 7 -0.33 4.92 -7.04
CA GLU A 7 -1.12 3.82 -6.47
C GLU A 7 -1.04 3.81 -4.93
N LEU A 8 0.03 4.35 -4.37
CA LEU A 8 0.22 4.57 -2.94
C LEU A 8 -0.82 5.51 -2.33
N ASP A 9 -1.26 6.52 -3.06
CA ASP A 9 -2.31 7.45 -2.60
C ASP A 9 -3.64 6.72 -2.34
N LYS A 10 -3.88 5.58 -3.01
CA LYS A 10 -5.08 4.76 -2.82
C LYS A 10 -5.07 4.00 -1.49
N VAL A 11 -3.90 3.73 -0.91
CA VAL A 11 -3.77 3.03 0.39
C VAL A 11 -4.52 3.77 1.49
N ILE A 12 -4.44 5.10 1.48
CA ILE A 12 -5.12 5.96 2.46
C ILE A 12 -6.64 5.93 2.31
N LEU A 13 -7.15 5.83 1.07
CA LEU A 13 -8.58 5.71 0.81
C LEU A 13 -9.14 4.39 1.34
N ILE A 14 -8.41 3.28 1.12
CA ILE A 14 -8.80 1.94 1.55
C ILE A 14 -8.83 1.84 3.08
N LEU A 15 -7.96 2.59 3.79
CA LEU A 15 -7.96 2.65 5.25
C LEU A 15 -9.29 3.19 5.79
N GLY A 16 -9.84 4.24 5.15
CA GLY A 16 -11.13 4.82 5.53
C GLY A 16 -12.28 3.82 5.40
N GLU A 17 -12.35 3.11 4.27
CA GLU A 17 -13.34 2.05 4.03
C GLU A 17 -13.17 0.89 5.03
N THR A 18 -11.93 0.52 5.33
CA THR A 18 -11.62 -0.54 6.32
C THR A 18 -12.15 -0.17 7.70
N ILE A 19 -11.98 1.09 8.12
CA ILE A 19 -12.51 1.59 9.41
C ILE A 19 -14.05 1.55 9.41
N GLU A 20 -14.71 1.95 8.32
CA GLU A 20 -16.16 1.90 8.20
C GLU A 20 -16.70 0.47 8.30
N VAL A 21 -16.02 -0.49 7.66
CA VAL A 21 -16.36 -1.92 7.74
C VAL A 21 -16.21 -2.44 9.18
N ILE A 22 -15.11 -2.13 9.86
CA ILE A 22 -14.89 -2.53 11.26
C ILE A 22 -15.91 -1.87 12.19
N ALA A 23 -16.24 -0.60 11.96
CA ALA A 23 -17.24 0.12 12.76
C ALA A 23 -18.64 -0.51 12.66
N ARG A 24 -19.00 -1.03 11.48
CA ARG A 24 -20.28 -1.74 11.25
C ARG A 24 -20.27 -3.18 11.72
N ASN A 25 -19.12 -3.85 11.73
CA ASN A 25 -18.96 -5.23 12.19
C ASN A 25 -17.65 -5.40 12.99
N PRO A 26 -17.68 -5.09 14.30
CA PRO A 26 -16.48 -5.12 15.15
C PRO A 26 -15.87 -6.53 15.30
N GLU A 27 -16.69 -7.58 15.24
CA GLU A 27 -16.24 -8.98 15.39
C GLU A 27 -15.32 -9.41 14.24
N ALA A 28 -15.47 -8.81 13.05
CA ALA A 28 -14.61 -9.05 11.91
C ALA A 28 -13.29 -8.25 11.95
N GLY A 29 -13.08 -7.42 12.98
CA GLY A 29 -12.00 -6.44 13.05
C GLY A 29 -10.59 -7.02 12.87
N ASP A 30 -10.29 -8.14 13.52
CA ASP A 30 -8.97 -8.77 13.46
C ASP A 30 -8.67 -9.38 12.09
N GLN A 31 -9.67 -10.04 11.49
CA GLN A 31 -9.56 -10.60 10.15
C GLN A 31 -9.38 -9.48 9.11
N VAL A 32 -10.18 -8.42 9.20
CA VAL A 32 -10.13 -7.27 8.29
C VAL A 32 -8.79 -6.55 8.40
N ARG A 33 -8.28 -6.31 9.62
CA ARG A 33 -6.93 -5.74 9.83
C ARG A 33 -5.83 -6.59 9.22
N THR A 34 -5.90 -7.91 9.39
CA THR A 34 -4.91 -8.83 8.83
C THR A 34 -4.90 -8.75 7.31
N LEU A 35 -6.09 -8.79 6.69
CA LEU A 35 -6.21 -8.67 5.23
C LEU A 35 -5.74 -7.30 4.73
N PHE A 36 -6.06 -6.23 5.46
CA PHE A 36 -5.60 -4.88 5.15
C PHE A 36 -4.07 -4.80 5.16
N ILE A 37 -3.41 -5.31 6.20
CA ILE A 37 -1.94 -5.32 6.29
C ILE A 37 -1.30 -6.12 5.15
N ILE A 38 -1.83 -7.31 4.85
CA ILE A 38 -1.30 -8.16 3.78
C ILE A 38 -1.49 -7.47 2.41
N GLY A 39 -2.68 -6.97 2.12
CA GLY A 39 -2.96 -6.26 0.87
C GLY A 39 -2.09 -5.01 0.71
N ASN A 40 -1.85 -4.30 1.80
CA ASN A 40 -0.99 -3.12 1.79
C ASN A 40 0.48 -3.49 1.58
N ALA A 41 0.98 -4.56 2.22
CA ALA A 41 2.35 -5.03 2.04
C ALA A 41 2.64 -5.43 0.57
N ILE A 42 1.67 -6.06 -0.11
CA ILE A 42 1.78 -6.39 -1.54
C ILE A 42 1.86 -5.11 -2.39
N THR A 43 0.99 -4.13 -2.12
CA THR A 43 0.95 -2.85 -2.84
C THR A 43 2.25 -2.07 -2.67
N GLU A 44 2.78 -1.99 -1.45
CA GLU A 44 4.04 -1.33 -1.10
C GLU A 44 5.27 -2.01 -1.74
N SER A 45 5.29 -3.34 -1.81
CA SER A 45 6.45 -4.07 -2.33
C SER A 45 6.85 -3.68 -3.75
N GLY A 46 5.86 -3.42 -4.63
CA GLY A 46 6.10 -2.93 -5.99
C GLY A 46 6.71 -1.53 -6.01
N THR A 47 6.27 -0.65 -5.12
CA THR A 47 6.82 0.71 -5.01
C THR A 47 8.26 0.69 -4.54
N ILE A 48 8.59 -0.10 -3.51
CA ILE A 48 9.95 -0.23 -3.00
C ILE A 48 10.88 -0.71 -4.12
N TYR A 49 10.46 -1.69 -4.92
CA TYR A 49 11.24 -2.16 -6.06
C TYR A 49 11.46 -1.06 -7.11
N ALA A 50 10.42 -0.30 -7.45
CA ALA A 50 10.53 0.82 -8.38
C ALA A 50 11.46 1.93 -7.85
N LEU A 51 11.43 2.22 -6.54
CA LEU A 51 12.31 3.18 -5.89
C LEU A 51 13.78 2.75 -5.96
N VAL A 52 14.07 1.47 -5.72
CA VAL A 52 15.43 0.94 -5.84
C VAL A 52 15.97 1.14 -7.26
N ILE A 53 15.17 0.82 -8.28
CA ILE A 53 15.55 1.06 -9.69
C ILE A 53 15.77 2.55 -9.94
N ALA A 54 14.90 3.42 -9.43
CA ALA A 54 15.05 4.87 -9.56
C ALA A 54 16.40 5.37 -9.04
N ILE A 55 16.79 4.89 -7.85
CA ILE A 55 18.05 5.27 -7.20
C ILE A 55 19.25 4.77 -8.02
N ILE A 56 19.21 3.54 -8.52
CA ILE A 56 20.27 2.99 -9.37
C ILE A 56 20.43 3.83 -10.65
N LEU A 57 19.31 4.18 -11.30
CA LEU A 57 19.34 5.02 -12.50
C LEU A 57 19.87 6.43 -12.21
N ALA A 58 19.54 7.01 -11.05
CA ALA A 58 19.91 8.37 -10.70
C ALA A 58 21.39 8.56 -10.30
N PHE A 59 22.04 7.52 -9.76
CA PHE A 59 23.37 7.67 -9.15
C PHE A 59 24.44 6.70 -9.67
N VAL A 60 24.04 5.64 -10.38
CA VAL A 60 24.99 4.63 -10.90
C VAL A 60 25.13 4.74 -12.42
N VAL A 61 24.02 5.02 -13.12
CA VAL A 61 23.99 5.08 -14.59
C VAL A 61 24.12 6.52 -15.11
N ALA A 62 23.64 7.51 -14.37
CA ALA A 62 23.81 8.93 -14.67
C ALA A 62 25.24 9.40 -14.37
#